data_AF-A0A6N7GCB8-F1
#
_entry.id   AF-A0A6N7GCB8-F1
#
_cell.length_a   1.000
_cell.length_b   1.000
_cell.length_c   1.000
_cell.angle_alpha   90.00
_cell.angle_beta   90.00
_cell.angle_gamma   90.00
#
_symmetry.space_group_name_H-M   'P 1'
#
loop_
_entity.id
_entity.type
_entity.pdbx_description
1 polymer ?
#
loop_
_entity_poly.entity_id
_entity_poly.type
_entity_poly.pdbx_seq_one_letter_code
_entity_poly.pdbx_strand_id
1 'polypeptide(L)'
;MWSVTNLDGPTLRAVRESIGVPLRRIARQAGMSHGHLSKVERGEHGRPVTPAIMAAYERVTGVRLAEAAVDVARRRDRDTGRRGQSWRPGQLTDMRRQAFNAAIGAIAIGGHLGEPTGRLIDSTGRPVTPTPPELVDVDQLVQVTDLLTGLDLRHGGGLVSQLCKALLRWAVVMLDAAGMTDPAPVRLSAAVSALAARAGWAAFDTAAHEAARSLFRLALYTAARAGDPDLRAHVLADVAAQHNQLGYHFDALEIIRLAEGDERVAPGVRMVLHGVKGRDPNGS
;
A
#
# COMPACT_ATOMS: atom_id res chain seq x y z
N MET A 1 -6.38 -9.58 -9.17
CA MET A 1 -5.76 -10.88 -9.52
C MET A 1 -4.26 -10.74 -9.41
N TRP A 2 -3.59 -11.45 -8.49
CA TRP A 2 -2.14 -11.36 -8.31
C TRP A 2 -1.45 -11.81 -9.61
N SER A 3 -0.79 -10.88 -10.30
CA SER A 3 -0.01 -11.23 -11.48
C SER A 3 1.22 -12.01 -11.04
N VAL A 4 1.46 -13.16 -11.68
CA VAL A 4 2.53 -14.15 -11.39
C VAL A 4 3.96 -13.56 -11.54
N THR A 5 4.08 -12.28 -11.91
CA THR A 5 5.33 -11.60 -12.27
C THR A 5 6.16 -11.04 -11.11
N ASN A 6 5.82 -11.27 -9.83
CA ASN A 6 6.57 -10.66 -8.72
C ASN A 6 6.83 -11.58 -7.51
N LEU A 7 7.07 -12.87 -7.76
CA LEU A 7 7.54 -13.79 -6.71
C LEU A 7 8.98 -13.41 -6.30
N ASP A 8 9.21 -13.06 -5.04
CA ASP A 8 10.55 -12.75 -4.55
C ASP A 8 11.32 -14.00 -4.07
N GLY A 9 12.64 -13.88 -4.01
CA GLY A 9 13.54 -14.95 -3.58
C GLY A 9 13.17 -15.59 -2.23
N PRO A 10 12.95 -14.78 -1.18
CA PRO A 10 12.55 -15.29 0.13
C PRO A 10 11.21 -16.03 0.12
N THR A 11 10.25 -15.64 -0.71
CA THR A 11 8.97 -16.36 -0.86
C THR A 11 9.17 -17.69 -1.56
N LEU A 12 10.00 -17.74 -2.61
CA LEU A 12 10.37 -18.98 -3.30
C LEU A 12 11.00 -19.99 -2.34
N ARG A 13 11.90 -19.51 -1.46
CA ARG A 13 12.52 -20.31 -0.39
C ARG A 13 11.49 -20.86 0.59
N ALA A 14 10.59 -20.01 1.07
CA ALA A 14 9.57 -20.39 2.04
C ALA A 14 8.62 -21.46 1.48
N VAL A 15 8.24 -21.35 0.20
CA VAL A 15 7.43 -22.39 -0.48
C VAL A 15 8.20 -23.71 -0.58
N ARG A 16 9.49 -23.68 -0.95
CA ARG A 16 10.30 -24.90 -1.01
C ARG A 16 10.42 -25.57 0.35
N GLU A 17 10.69 -24.79 1.40
CA GLU A 17 10.85 -25.29 2.77
C GLU A 17 9.55 -25.85 3.34
N SER A 18 8.39 -25.26 3.03
CA SER A 18 7.09 -25.74 3.51
C SER A 18 6.71 -27.11 2.93
N ILE A 19 7.22 -27.44 1.75
CA ILE A 19 7.03 -28.74 1.06
C ILE A 19 8.13 -29.74 1.47
N GLY A 20 9.12 -29.32 2.27
CA GLY A 20 10.21 -30.19 2.74
C GLY A 20 11.24 -30.56 1.66
N VAL A 21 11.33 -29.78 0.57
CA VAL A 21 12.26 -30.06 -0.52
C VAL A 21 13.61 -29.38 -0.26
N PRO A 22 14.75 -30.10 -0.23
CA PRO A 22 16.04 -29.47 -0.04
C PRO A 22 16.48 -28.70 -1.30
N LEU A 23 17.13 -27.55 -1.14
CA LEU A 23 17.62 -26.72 -2.25
C LEU A 23 18.53 -27.49 -3.22
N ARG A 24 19.34 -28.41 -2.70
CA ARG A 24 20.20 -29.31 -3.50
C ARG A 24 19.40 -30.19 -4.46
N ARG A 25 18.20 -30.63 -4.08
CA ARG A 25 17.32 -31.42 -4.95
C ARG A 25 16.79 -30.57 -6.10
N ILE A 26 16.37 -29.33 -5.81
CA ILE A 26 15.98 -28.38 -6.85
C ILE A 26 17.15 -28.13 -7.81
N ALA A 27 18.33 -27.77 -7.28
CA ALA A 27 19.53 -27.49 -8.08
C ALA A 27 19.85 -28.64 -9.05
N ARG A 28 19.87 -29.88 -8.54
CA ARG A 28 20.16 -31.08 -9.35
C ARG A 28 19.12 -31.32 -10.44
N GLN A 29 17.84 -31.20 -10.13
CA GLN A 29 16.76 -31.51 -11.08
C GLN A 29 16.47 -30.36 -12.05
N ALA A 30 16.83 -29.13 -11.68
CA ALA A 30 16.74 -27.94 -12.53
C ALA A 30 17.97 -27.73 -13.44
N GLY A 31 19.06 -28.49 -13.22
CA GLY A 31 20.34 -28.26 -13.92
C GLY A 31 21.01 -26.94 -13.55
N MET A 32 20.74 -26.40 -12.37
CA MET A 32 21.25 -25.11 -11.90
C MET A 32 22.21 -25.29 -10.73
N SER A 33 23.19 -24.40 -10.57
CA SER A 33 24.11 -24.49 -9.43
C SER A 33 23.40 -24.16 -8.11
N HIS A 34 23.71 -24.91 -7.06
CA HIS A 34 23.19 -24.67 -5.72
C HIS A 34 23.50 -23.25 -5.22
N GLY A 35 24.72 -22.76 -5.51
CA GLY A 35 25.14 -21.40 -5.16
C GLY A 35 24.32 -20.32 -5.86
N HIS A 36 23.96 -20.52 -7.13
CA HIS A 36 23.10 -19.58 -7.85
C HIS A 36 21.69 -19.54 -7.25
N LEU A 37 21.07 -20.70 -7.02
CA LEU A 37 19.73 -20.76 -6.43
C LEU A 37 19.70 -20.22 -5.00
N SER A 38 20.75 -20.42 -4.21
CA SER A 38 20.85 -19.85 -2.87
C SER A 38 20.91 -18.32 -2.88
N LYS A 39 21.61 -17.71 -3.86
CA LYS A 39 21.63 -16.25 -4.05
C LYS A 39 20.26 -15.71 -4.43
N VAL A 40 19.56 -16.43 -5.32
CA VAL A 40 18.19 -16.11 -5.72
C VAL A 40 17.24 -16.19 -4.52
N GLU A 41 17.26 -17.29 -3.75
CA GLU A 41 16.43 -17.47 -2.55
C GLU A 41 16.68 -16.46 -1.43
N ARG A 42 17.87 -15.83 -1.41
CA ARG A 42 18.21 -14.75 -0.48
C ARG A 42 17.80 -13.36 -0.99
N GLY A 43 17.30 -13.25 -2.22
CA GLY A 43 16.93 -11.96 -2.82
C GLY A 43 18.12 -11.06 -3.13
N GLU A 44 19.28 -11.65 -3.48
CA GLU A 44 20.49 -10.87 -3.79
C GLU A 44 20.27 -9.97 -5.02
N HIS A 45 20.75 -8.73 -4.97
CA HIS A 45 20.56 -7.74 -6.05
C HIS A 45 21.12 -8.25 -7.38
N GLY A 46 20.38 -8.07 -8.47
CA GLY A 46 20.73 -8.60 -9.80
C GLY A 46 20.51 -10.11 -9.98
N ARG A 47 19.90 -10.81 -9.00
CA ARG A 47 19.53 -12.24 -9.08
C ARG A 47 18.03 -12.43 -8.85
N PRO A 48 17.17 -11.93 -9.76
CA PRO A 48 15.73 -12.05 -9.60
C PRO A 48 15.26 -13.49 -9.76
N VAL A 49 14.08 -13.79 -9.24
CA VAL A 49 13.35 -15.01 -9.60
C VAL A 49 12.88 -14.85 -11.05
N THR A 50 13.49 -15.59 -11.96
CA THR A 50 13.13 -15.55 -13.38
C THR A 50 12.03 -16.58 -13.69
N PRO A 51 11.28 -16.42 -14.79
CA PRO A 51 10.30 -17.42 -15.23
C PRO A 51 10.90 -18.83 -15.38
N ALA A 52 12.15 -18.94 -15.81
CA ALA A 52 12.86 -20.21 -15.90
C ALA A 52 13.09 -20.85 -14.52
N ILE A 53 13.41 -20.05 -13.50
CA ILE A 53 13.57 -20.53 -12.11
C ILE A 53 12.20 -20.97 -11.57
N MET A 54 11.13 -20.21 -11.80
CA MET A 54 9.79 -20.60 -11.37
C MET A 54 9.37 -21.93 -12.01
N ALA A 55 9.48 -22.06 -13.33
CA ALA A 55 9.14 -23.29 -14.04
C ALA A 55 9.96 -24.50 -13.57
N ALA A 56 11.23 -24.28 -13.21
CA ALA A 56 12.08 -25.33 -12.65
C ALA A 56 11.61 -25.77 -11.26
N TYR A 57 11.25 -24.83 -10.39
CA TYR A 57 10.70 -25.14 -9.08
C TYR A 57 9.37 -25.86 -9.18
N GLU A 58 8.42 -25.38 -10.00
CA GLU A 58 7.10 -26.01 -10.20
C GLU A 58 7.23 -27.45 -10.71
N ARG A 59 8.16 -27.71 -11.65
CA ARG A 59 8.42 -29.05 -12.17
C ARG A 59 8.95 -30.00 -11.09
N VAL A 60 9.78 -29.51 -10.18
CA VAL A 60 10.43 -30.34 -9.15
C VAL A 60 9.53 -30.55 -7.93
N THR A 61 8.78 -29.52 -7.52
CA THR A 61 7.89 -29.59 -6.36
C THR A 61 6.53 -30.17 -6.72
N GLY A 62 6.11 -30.11 -7.99
CA GLY A 62 4.77 -30.47 -8.43
C GLY A 62 3.69 -29.47 -7.99
N VAL A 63 4.11 -28.33 -7.45
CA VAL A 63 3.23 -27.33 -6.84
C VAL A 63 3.24 -26.07 -7.70
N ARG A 64 2.05 -25.52 -7.96
CA ARG A 64 1.85 -24.21 -8.58
C ARG A 64 2.37 -23.14 -7.61
N LEU A 65 3.50 -22.52 -7.92
CA LEU A 65 4.18 -21.62 -6.99
C LEU A 65 3.34 -20.39 -6.66
N ALA A 66 2.55 -19.90 -7.61
CA ALA A 66 1.65 -18.78 -7.39
C ALA A 66 0.60 -19.08 -6.30
N GLU A 67 0.05 -20.29 -6.28
CA GLU A 67 -0.96 -20.72 -5.30
C GLU A 67 -0.31 -20.99 -3.93
N ALA A 68 0.83 -21.69 -3.92
CA ALA A 68 1.56 -21.94 -2.68
C ALA A 68 2.13 -20.67 -2.05
N ALA A 69 2.50 -19.67 -2.85
CA ALA A 69 2.91 -18.36 -2.36
C ALA A 69 1.76 -17.62 -1.67
N VAL A 70 0.53 -17.73 -2.21
CA VAL A 70 -0.68 -17.20 -1.56
C VAL A 70 -0.93 -17.91 -0.23
N ASP A 71 -0.73 -19.23 -0.14
CA ASP A 71 -0.90 -19.96 1.11
C ASP A 71 0.20 -19.65 2.14
N VAL A 72 1.45 -19.45 1.71
CA VAL A 72 2.54 -18.98 2.57
C VAL A 72 2.28 -17.55 3.05
N ALA A 73 1.77 -16.68 2.17
CA ALA A 73 1.36 -15.32 2.54
C ALA A 73 0.22 -15.34 3.56
N ARG A 74 -0.81 -16.19 3.36
CA ARG A 74 -1.92 -16.40 4.32
C ARG A 74 -1.44 -16.96 5.66
N ARG A 75 -0.43 -17.83 5.67
CA ARG A 75 0.17 -18.34 6.93
C ARG A 75 0.96 -17.26 7.66
N ARG A 76 1.77 -16.46 6.94
CA ARG A 76 2.43 -15.28 7.52
C ARG A 76 1.41 -14.28 8.06
N ASP A 77 0.29 -14.10 7.36
CA ASP A 77 -0.80 -13.22 7.79
C ASP A 77 -1.48 -13.69 9.09
N ARG A 78 -1.56 -15.01 9.33
CA ARG A 78 -1.98 -15.56 10.63
C ARG A 78 -0.97 -15.27 11.75
N ASP A 79 0.31 -15.18 11.42
CA ASP A 79 1.39 -14.87 12.37
C ASP A 79 1.58 -13.35 12.57
N THR A 80 1.14 -12.52 11.61
CA THR A 80 1.12 -11.04 11.72
C THR A 80 -0.24 -10.46 12.16
N GLY A 81 -1.24 -11.32 12.36
CA GLY A 81 -2.42 -11.03 13.17
C GLY A 81 -3.61 -10.48 12.41
N ARG A 82 -4.46 -11.37 11.90
CA ARG A 82 -5.89 -11.08 11.76
C ARG A 82 -6.50 -11.07 13.18
N ARG A 83 -7.05 -9.92 13.62
CA ARG A 83 -7.75 -9.70 14.91
C ARG A 83 -6.93 -9.83 16.21
N GLY A 84 -5.59 -9.76 16.19
CA GLY A 84 -4.79 -9.77 17.44
C GLY A 84 -4.94 -11.00 18.35
N GLN A 85 -5.77 -11.99 17.99
CA GLN A 85 -6.07 -13.19 18.79
C GLN A 85 -5.13 -14.36 18.48
N SER A 86 -4.25 -14.23 17.48
CA SER A 86 -3.25 -15.23 17.12
C SER A 86 -1.82 -14.75 17.29
N TRP A 87 -1.56 -13.76 18.16
CA TRP A 87 -0.19 -13.52 18.62
C TRP A 87 0.31 -14.77 19.35
N ARG A 88 1.04 -15.63 18.65
CA ARG A 88 1.84 -16.67 19.29
C ARG A 88 3.20 -16.05 19.57
N PRO A 89 3.68 -16.04 20.83
CA PRO A 89 5.08 -15.73 21.08
C PRO A 89 5.92 -16.69 20.24
N GLY A 90 6.65 -16.18 19.27
CA GLY A 90 7.56 -17.00 18.47
C GLY A 90 8.56 -17.67 19.42
N GLN A 91 8.68 -18.99 19.38
CA GLN A 91 9.73 -19.66 20.14
C GLN A 91 11.09 -19.34 19.51
N LEU A 92 11.89 -18.55 20.22
CA LEU A 92 13.30 -18.34 19.88
C LEU A 92 14.05 -19.63 20.21
N THR A 93 14.67 -20.26 19.20
CA THR A 93 15.59 -21.37 19.45
C THR A 93 16.73 -20.90 20.36
N ASP A 94 17.31 -21.80 21.16
CA ASP A 94 18.44 -21.46 22.05
C ASP A 94 19.58 -20.77 21.29
N MET A 95 19.86 -21.25 20.07
CA MET A 95 20.85 -20.65 19.16
C MET A 95 20.50 -19.21 18.77
N ARG A 96 19.22 -18.91 18.48
CA ARG A 96 18.77 -17.54 18.15
C ARG A 96 18.83 -16.62 19.36
N ARG A 97 18.45 -17.11 20.54
CA ARG A 97 18.57 -16.36 21.81
C ARG A 97 20.02 -16.05 22.14
N GLN A 98 20.92 -17.03 22.02
CA GLN A 98 22.36 -16.85 22.27
C GLN A 98 23.00 -15.86 21.30
N ALA A 99 22.68 -15.96 20.00
CA ALA A 99 23.16 -15.01 18.99
C ALA A 99 22.71 -13.57 19.29
N PHE A 100 21.44 -13.40 19.69
CA PHE A 100 20.91 -12.10 20.09
C PHE A 100 21.61 -11.54 21.34
N ASN A 101 21.81 -12.36 22.37
CA ASN A 101 22.51 -11.94 23.59
C ASN A 101 23.97 -11.55 23.33
N ALA A 102 24.66 -12.26 22.45
CA ALA A 102 26.02 -11.91 22.02
C ALA A 102 26.05 -10.57 21.27
N ALA A 103 25.08 -10.33 20.39
CA ALA A 103 24.92 -9.04 19.71
C ALA A 103 24.67 -7.90 20.69
N ILE A 104 23.79 -8.10 21.69
CA ILE A 104 23.57 -7.11 22.76
C ILE A 104 24.87 -6.80 23.50
N GLY A 105 25.62 -7.84 23.92
CA GLY A 105 26.88 -7.65 24.63
C GLY A 105 27.90 -6.84 23.83
N ALA A 106 28.02 -7.12 22.53
CA ALA A 106 28.89 -6.36 21.63
C ALA A 106 28.45 -4.89 21.49
N ILE A 107 27.15 -4.63 21.31
CA ILE A 107 26.61 -3.26 21.20
C ILE A 107 26.82 -2.48 22.50
N ALA A 108 26.58 -3.10 23.65
CA ALA A 108 26.69 -2.46 24.97
C ALA A 108 28.11 -1.92 25.26
N ILE A 109 29.15 -2.55 24.70
CA ILE A 109 30.55 -2.10 24.82
C ILE A 109 30.99 -1.18 23.67
N GLY A 110 30.05 -0.65 22.87
CA GLY A 110 30.32 0.26 21.76
C GLY A 110 30.63 -0.42 20.43
N GLY A 111 30.40 -1.73 20.32
CA GLY A 111 30.54 -2.48 19.07
C GLY A 111 29.45 -2.19 18.05
N HIS A 112 29.63 -2.70 16.84
CA HIS A 112 28.69 -2.49 15.74
C HIS A 112 27.40 -3.31 15.87
N LEU A 113 26.33 -2.84 15.23
CA LEU A 113 24.99 -3.45 15.19
C LEU A 113 24.94 -4.87 14.59
N GLY A 114 26.04 -5.34 14.00
CA GLY A 114 26.17 -6.69 13.43
C GLY A 114 25.51 -6.88 12.07
N GLU A 115 24.46 -6.10 11.75
CA GLU A 115 23.82 -6.07 10.44
C GLU A 115 23.52 -4.62 10.00
N PRO A 116 23.42 -4.35 8.68
CA PRO A 116 22.98 -3.04 8.19
C PRO A 116 21.60 -2.68 8.72
N THR A 117 21.40 -1.45 9.19
CA THR A 117 20.12 -0.95 9.73
C THR A 117 18.94 -1.16 8.77
N GLY A 118 19.15 -1.04 7.46
CA GLY A 118 18.11 -1.31 6.46
C GLY A 118 17.56 -2.74 6.52
N ARG A 119 18.40 -3.75 6.79
CA ARG A 119 17.95 -5.15 6.95
C ARG A 119 17.09 -5.35 8.18
N LEU A 120 17.35 -4.63 9.25
CA LEU A 120 16.54 -4.71 10.46
C LEU A 120 15.13 -4.19 10.20
N ILE A 121 15.00 -3.10 9.44
CA ILE A 121 13.70 -2.59 9.00
C ILE A 121 13.03 -3.56 8.02
N ASP A 122 13.77 -4.14 7.07
CA ASP A 122 13.18 -5.15 6.17
C ASP A 122 12.67 -6.39 6.93
N SER A 123 13.30 -6.73 8.05
CA SER A 123 12.91 -7.86 8.90
C SER A 123 11.57 -7.65 9.63
N THR A 124 11.10 -6.40 9.78
CA THR A 124 9.76 -6.12 10.31
C THR A 124 8.66 -6.50 9.33
N GLY A 125 9.03 -6.87 8.10
CA GLY A 125 8.11 -7.24 7.04
C GLY A 125 7.50 -6.02 6.34
N ARG A 126 6.69 -6.30 5.31
CA ARG A 126 5.87 -5.29 4.63
C ARG A 126 4.44 -5.35 5.16
N PRO A 127 3.70 -4.22 5.18
CA PRO A 127 2.28 -4.26 5.46
C PRO A 127 1.57 -5.25 4.54
N VAL A 128 0.81 -6.18 5.11
CA VAL A 128 0.03 -7.17 4.37
C VAL A 128 -1.38 -6.62 4.19
N THR A 129 -1.93 -6.70 2.99
CA THR A 129 -3.31 -6.29 2.71
C THR A 129 -4.25 -7.47 2.96
N PRO A 130 -5.25 -7.34 3.85
CA PRO A 130 -6.29 -8.35 4.04
C PRO A 130 -7.02 -8.64 2.72
N THR A 131 -7.18 -9.92 2.37
CA THR A 131 -7.87 -10.35 1.14
C THR A 131 -8.65 -11.65 1.39
N PRO A 132 -10.01 -11.61 1.46
CA PRO A 132 -10.86 -10.43 1.34
C PRO A 132 -10.77 -9.53 2.60
N PRO A 133 -11.03 -8.22 2.47
CA PRO A 133 -11.17 -7.35 3.63
C PRO A 133 -12.35 -7.75 4.51
N GLU A 134 -12.18 -7.64 5.83
CA GLU A 134 -13.25 -7.66 6.82
C GLU A 134 -13.69 -6.22 7.17
N LEU A 135 -14.88 -6.06 7.74
CA LEU A 135 -15.38 -4.75 8.17
C LEU A 135 -14.43 -4.02 9.14
N VAL A 136 -13.74 -4.75 10.02
CA VAL A 136 -12.74 -4.18 10.93
C VAL A 136 -11.55 -3.57 10.18
N ASP A 137 -11.14 -4.16 9.05
CA ASP A 137 -10.04 -3.63 8.24
C ASP A 137 -10.46 -2.31 7.58
N VAL A 138 -11.72 -2.23 7.15
CA VAL A 138 -12.33 -1.00 6.60
C VAL A 138 -12.46 0.07 7.68
N ASP A 139 -12.92 -0.28 8.87
CA ASP A 139 -13.03 0.64 10.02
C ASP A 139 -11.68 1.25 10.39
N GLN A 140 -10.64 0.42 10.44
CA GLN A 140 -9.27 0.87 10.72
C GLN A 140 -8.76 1.81 9.64
N LEU A 141 -8.99 1.47 8.36
CA LEU A 141 -8.58 2.33 7.25
C LEU A 141 -9.25 3.71 7.30
N VAL A 142 -10.56 3.74 7.59
CA VAL A 142 -11.31 4.99 7.73
C VAL A 142 -10.73 5.83 8.87
N GLN A 143 -10.52 5.24 10.06
CA GLN A 143 -9.95 5.95 11.21
C GLN A 143 -8.56 6.52 10.93
N VAL A 144 -7.68 5.76 10.28
CA VAL A 144 -6.35 6.25 9.91
C VAL A 144 -6.44 7.35 8.85
N THR A 145 -7.37 7.22 7.89
CA THR A 145 -7.62 8.26 6.88
C THR A 145 -8.07 9.57 7.53
N ASP A 146 -8.98 9.51 8.49
CA ASP A 146 -9.46 10.69 9.24
C ASP A 146 -8.34 11.31 10.08
N LEU A 147 -7.52 10.49 10.75
CA LEU A 147 -6.36 10.96 11.50
C LEU A 147 -5.37 11.70 10.60
N LEU A 148 -4.98 11.09 9.48
CA LEU A 148 -4.08 11.72 8.51
C LEU A 148 -4.72 13.01 8.00
N THR A 149 -6.03 12.99 7.70
CA THR A 149 -6.80 14.17 7.30
C THR A 149 -6.68 15.32 8.27
N GLY A 150 -6.95 15.07 9.55
CA GLY A 150 -6.77 16.08 10.58
C GLY A 150 -5.33 16.57 10.71
N LEU A 151 -4.33 15.71 10.55
CA LEU A 151 -2.92 16.10 10.69
C LEU A 151 -2.45 17.03 9.58
N ASP A 152 -2.80 16.74 8.33
CA ASP A 152 -2.43 17.58 7.19
C ASP A 152 -3.14 18.93 7.21
N LEU A 153 -4.43 18.97 7.55
CA LEU A 153 -5.15 20.22 7.71
C LEU A 153 -4.53 21.12 8.80
N ARG A 154 -3.89 20.53 9.81
CA ARG A 154 -3.23 21.26 10.91
C ARG A 154 -1.78 21.65 10.64
N HIS A 155 -1.02 20.80 9.95
CA HIS A 155 0.44 20.90 9.89
C HIS A 155 1.03 20.92 8.48
N GLY A 156 0.24 20.61 7.45
CA GLY A 156 0.68 20.53 6.06
C GLY A 156 1.34 19.20 5.65
N GLY A 157 1.61 19.09 4.35
CA GLY A 157 1.70 17.83 3.61
C GLY A 157 3.06 17.12 3.55
N GLY A 158 4.00 17.35 4.47
CA GLY A 158 5.32 16.68 4.41
C GLY A 158 5.25 15.16 4.66
N LEU A 159 5.25 14.76 5.93
CA LEU A 159 5.18 13.34 6.32
C LEU A 159 3.81 12.73 6.01
N VAL A 160 2.73 13.48 6.24
CA VAL A 160 1.35 13.00 6.05
C VAL A 160 1.11 12.57 4.60
N SER A 161 1.66 13.28 3.63
CA SER A 161 1.62 12.88 2.22
C SER A 161 2.25 11.53 1.95
N GLN A 162 3.45 11.30 2.47
CA GLN A 162 4.16 10.05 2.27
C GLN A 162 3.38 8.89 2.87
N LEU A 163 2.78 9.11 4.04
CA LEU A 163 1.88 8.15 4.68
C LEU A 163 0.61 7.91 3.85
N CYS A 164 -0.04 8.95 3.34
CA CYS A 164 -1.20 8.82 2.45
C CYS A 164 -0.86 8.00 1.20
N LYS A 165 0.28 8.25 0.54
CA LYS A 165 0.71 7.46 -0.64
C LYS A 165 0.99 6.00 -0.30
N ALA A 166 1.61 5.73 0.84
CA ALA A 166 1.85 4.37 1.32
C ALA A 166 0.53 3.64 1.61
N LEU A 167 -0.38 4.29 2.33
CA LEU A 167 -1.68 3.73 2.70
C LEU A 167 -2.59 3.56 1.49
N LEU A 168 -2.55 4.48 0.51
CA LEU A 168 -3.33 4.39 -0.72
C LEU A 168 -3.00 3.12 -1.52
N ARG A 169 -1.72 2.74 -1.61
CA ARG A 169 -1.32 1.48 -2.26
C ARG A 169 -1.94 0.26 -1.58
N TRP A 170 -2.04 0.29 -0.26
CA TRP A 170 -2.65 -0.78 0.52
C TRP A 170 -4.18 -0.79 0.36
N ALA A 171 -4.81 0.39 0.39
CA ALA A 171 -6.26 0.57 0.29
C ALA A 171 -6.82 0.22 -1.11
N VAL A 172 -6.09 0.50 -2.19
CA VAL A 172 -6.51 0.13 -3.56
C VAL A 172 -6.54 -1.40 -3.74
N VAL A 173 -5.54 -2.11 -3.23
CA VAL A 173 -5.53 -3.59 -3.26
C VAL A 173 -6.71 -4.15 -2.47
N MET A 174 -7.04 -3.53 -1.33
CA MET A 174 -8.22 -3.89 -0.55
C MET A 174 -9.52 -3.65 -1.33
N LEU A 175 -9.63 -2.52 -2.03
CA LEU A 175 -10.80 -2.16 -2.82
C LEU A 175 -11.02 -3.13 -3.99
N ASP A 176 -9.95 -3.54 -4.66
CA ASP A 176 -10.00 -4.53 -5.75
C ASP A 176 -10.37 -5.94 -5.24
N ALA A 177 -10.07 -6.23 -3.97
CA ALA A 177 -10.38 -7.49 -3.31
C ALA A 177 -11.77 -7.52 -2.65
N ALA A 178 -12.41 -6.37 -2.44
CA ALA A 178 -13.71 -6.27 -1.81
C ALA A 178 -14.80 -6.82 -2.75
N GLY A 179 -15.60 -7.76 -2.27
CA GLY A 179 -16.75 -8.28 -3.00
C GLY A 179 -17.83 -7.22 -3.21
N MET A 180 -18.59 -7.33 -4.31
CA MET A 180 -19.59 -6.32 -4.70
C MET A 180 -20.86 -6.29 -3.81
N THR A 181 -21.03 -7.22 -2.86
CA THR A 181 -22.29 -7.49 -2.15
C THR A 181 -22.34 -6.98 -0.70
N ASP A 182 -21.31 -6.30 -0.21
CA ASP A 182 -21.19 -5.78 1.17
C ASP A 182 -21.33 -4.22 1.17
N PRO A 183 -21.77 -3.54 2.24
CA PRO A 183 -21.56 -2.08 2.40
C PRO A 183 -20.09 -1.64 2.45
N ALA A 184 -19.14 -2.56 2.68
CA ALA A 184 -17.70 -2.31 2.71
C ALA A 184 -17.12 -1.51 1.51
N PRO A 185 -17.47 -1.79 0.24
CA PRO A 185 -16.91 -1.09 -0.92
C PRO A 185 -17.28 0.39 -0.97
N VAL A 186 -18.42 0.81 -0.40
CA VAL A 186 -18.81 2.23 -0.33
C VAL A 186 -17.88 2.99 0.61
N ARG A 187 -17.75 2.50 1.85
CA ARG A 187 -16.88 3.11 2.87
C ARG A 187 -15.41 3.06 2.46
N LEU A 188 -14.99 1.96 1.84
CA LEU A 188 -13.66 1.80 1.30
C LEU A 188 -13.39 2.73 0.12
N SER A 189 -14.36 2.92 -0.78
CA SER A 189 -14.25 3.90 -1.88
C SER A 189 -14.13 5.33 -1.32
N ALA A 190 -14.88 5.66 -0.27
CA ALA A 190 -14.77 6.97 0.38
C ALA A 190 -13.38 7.20 0.99
N ALA A 191 -12.85 6.20 1.72
CA ALA A 191 -11.50 6.27 2.30
C ALA A 191 -10.40 6.38 1.21
N VAL A 192 -10.49 5.57 0.16
CA VAL A 192 -9.56 5.65 -0.99
C VAL A 192 -9.63 7.02 -1.65
N SER A 193 -10.82 7.60 -1.79
CA SER A 193 -11.01 8.92 -2.37
C SER A 193 -10.31 10.01 -1.55
N ALA A 194 -10.56 10.05 -0.25
CA ALA A 194 -9.93 11.01 0.66
C ALA A 194 -8.40 10.87 0.64
N LEU A 195 -7.86 9.64 0.72
CA LEU A 195 -6.41 9.42 0.63
C LEU A 195 -5.82 9.86 -0.70
N ALA A 196 -6.51 9.59 -1.81
CA ALA A 196 -6.06 9.96 -3.15
C ALA A 196 -6.07 11.48 -3.36
N ALA A 197 -7.10 12.19 -2.90
CA ALA A 197 -7.16 13.66 -2.98
C ALA A 197 -5.98 14.31 -2.26
N ARG A 198 -5.68 13.82 -1.06
CA ARG A 198 -4.61 14.33 -0.19
C ARG A 198 -3.21 14.00 -0.73
N ALA A 199 -3.04 12.78 -1.25
CA ALA A 199 -1.83 12.40 -1.98
C ALA A 199 -1.67 13.23 -3.27
N GLY A 200 -2.78 13.63 -3.90
CA GLY A 200 -2.83 14.50 -5.08
C GLY A 200 -2.30 15.89 -4.79
N TRP A 201 -2.81 16.55 -3.74
CA TRP A 201 -2.30 17.83 -3.26
C TRP A 201 -0.81 17.78 -2.98
N ALA A 202 -0.37 16.77 -2.24
CA ALA A 202 1.03 16.71 -1.89
C ALA A 202 1.95 16.24 -3.02
N ALA A 203 1.41 15.66 -4.10
CA ALA A 203 2.16 15.50 -5.35
C ALA A 203 2.27 16.83 -6.09
N PHE A 204 1.20 17.64 -6.06
CA PHE A 204 1.17 18.97 -6.64
C PHE A 204 2.16 19.93 -5.94
N ASP A 205 2.22 19.94 -4.61
CA ASP A 205 3.16 20.75 -3.82
C ASP A 205 4.62 20.48 -4.16
N THR A 206 4.92 19.26 -4.62
CA THR A 206 6.26 18.86 -5.07
C THR A 206 6.46 18.97 -6.58
N ALA A 207 5.59 19.71 -7.28
CA ALA A 207 5.58 19.88 -8.74
C ALA A 207 5.47 18.57 -9.56
N ALA A 208 5.00 17.47 -8.97
CA ALA A 208 4.78 16.20 -9.64
C ALA A 208 3.38 16.16 -10.31
N HIS A 209 3.16 17.06 -11.28
CA HIS A 209 1.83 17.35 -11.84
C HIS A 209 1.12 16.12 -12.44
N GLU A 210 1.84 15.22 -13.13
CA GLU A 210 1.25 13.99 -13.69
C GLU A 210 0.76 13.02 -12.61
N ALA A 211 1.52 12.91 -11.51
CA ALA A 211 1.11 12.12 -10.37
C ALA A 211 -0.12 12.75 -9.69
N ALA A 212 -0.13 14.07 -9.52
CA ALA A 212 -1.27 14.80 -8.96
C ALA A 212 -2.55 14.58 -9.79
N ARG A 213 -2.47 14.73 -11.12
CA ARG A 213 -3.58 14.46 -12.05
C ARG A 213 -4.12 13.04 -11.92
N SER A 214 -3.22 12.05 -11.88
CA SER A 214 -3.61 10.64 -11.74
C SER A 214 -4.32 10.38 -10.40
N LEU A 215 -3.83 10.98 -9.33
CA LEU A 215 -4.38 10.83 -7.98
C LEU A 215 -5.73 11.53 -7.83
N PHE A 216 -5.89 12.75 -8.35
CA PHE A 216 -7.19 13.42 -8.36
C PHE A 216 -8.23 12.68 -9.21
N ARG A 217 -7.82 12.09 -10.33
CA ARG A 217 -8.72 11.24 -11.14
C ARG A 217 -9.17 9.99 -10.36
N LEU A 218 -8.26 9.34 -9.63
CA LEU A 218 -8.61 8.23 -8.74
C LEU A 218 -9.55 8.68 -7.62
N ALA A 219 -9.29 9.85 -7.02
CA ALA A 219 -10.11 10.42 -5.97
C ALA A 219 -11.54 10.66 -6.45
N LEU A 220 -11.70 11.25 -7.64
CA LEU A 220 -13.01 11.53 -8.23
C LEU A 220 -13.76 10.25 -8.60
N TYR A 221 -13.05 9.28 -9.19
CA TYR A 221 -13.61 7.97 -9.54
C TYR A 221 -14.15 7.23 -8.30
N THR A 222 -13.38 7.22 -7.22
CA THR A 222 -13.76 6.55 -5.98
C THR A 222 -14.81 7.32 -5.16
N ALA A 223 -14.82 8.66 -5.21
CA ALA A 223 -15.91 9.46 -4.65
C ALA A 223 -17.24 9.16 -5.34
N ALA A 224 -17.24 9.08 -6.68
CA ALA A 224 -18.43 8.72 -7.45
C ALA A 224 -18.94 7.32 -7.09
N ARG A 225 -18.03 6.34 -6.92
CA ARG A 225 -18.37 4.98 -6.46
C ARG A 225 -18.90 4.92 -5.03
N ALA A 226 -18.43 5.80 -4.15
CA ALA A 226 -18.95 5.91 -2.80
C ALA A 226 -20.38 6.47 -2.78
N GLY A 227 -20.84 7.11 -3.86
CA GLY A 227 -22.16 7.72 -3.92
C GLY A 227 -22.33 8.95 -3.02
N ASP A 228 -21.22 9.48 -2.50
CA ASP A 228 -21.21 10.63 -1.59
C ASP A 228 -21.08 11.94 -2.39
N PRO A 229 -22.13 12.78 -2.44
CA PRO A 229 -22.11 14.03 -3.19
C PRO A 229 -21.15 15.06 -2.58
N ASP A 230 -20.99 15.08 -1.26
CA ASP A 230 -20.14 16.03 -0.53
C ASP A 230 -18.67 15.72 -0.79
N LEU A 231 -18.30 14.45 -0.65
CA LEU A 231 -16.95 14.01 -0.96
C LEU A 231 -16.58 14.29 -2.42
N ARG A 232 -17.51 14.03 -3.36
CA ARG A 232 -17.27 14.30 -4.78
C ARG A 232 -17.11 15.80 -5.05
N ALA A 233 -17.95 16.64 -4.45
CA ALA A 233 -17.85 18.09 -4.57
C ALA A 233 -16.55 18.61 -3.96
N HIS A 234 -16.10 18.07 -2.84
CA HIS A 234 -14.82 18.43 -2.22
C HIS A 234 -13.63 18.11 -3.14
N VAL A 235 -13.60 16.92 -3.74
CA VAL A 235 -12.55 16.55 -4.71
C VAL A 235 -12.57 17.47 -5.94
N LEU A 236 -13.76 17.85 -6.44
CA LEU A 236 -13.86 18.83 -7.54
C LEU A 236 -13.36 20.21 -7.11
N ALA A 237 -13.60 20.63 -5.87
CA ALA A 237 -13.06 21.86 -5.31
C ALA A 237 -11.53 21.85 -5.28
N ASP A 238 -10.93 20.73 -4.87
CA ASP A 238 -9.47 20.53 -4.88
C ASP A 238 -8.88 20.64 -6.29
N VAL A 239 -9.51 19.98 -7.26
CA VAL A 239 -9.08 20.04 -8.66
C VAL A 239 -9.22 21.45 -9.22
N ALA A 240 -10.33 22.15 -8.94
CA ALA A 240 -10.52 23.53 -9.37
C ALA A 240 -9.49 24.48 -8.72
N ALA A 241 -9.19 24.29 -7.44
CA ALA A 241 -8.16 25.06 -6.74
C ALA A 241 -6.77 24.85 -7.35
N GLN A 242 -6.44 23.62 -7.75
CA GLN A 242 -5.21 23.35 -8.52
C GLN A 242 -5.20 24.12 -9.84
N HIS A 243 -6.29 24.09 -10.62
CA HIS A 243 -6.39 24.81 -11.90
C HIS A 243 -6.21 26.31 -11.70
N ASN A 244 -6.80 26.89 -10.66
CA ASN A 244 -6.58 28.29 -10.29
C ASN A 244 -5.10 28.60 -9.99
N GLN A 245 -4.42 27.74 -9.22
CA GLN A 245 -2.99 27.94 -8.92
C GLN A 245 -2.10 27.81 -10.16
N LEU A 246 -2.55 27.11 -11.20
CA LEU A 246 -1.86 26.97 -12.49
C LEU A 246 -2.27 28.05 -13.52
N GLY A 247 -3.20 28.96 -13.18
CA GLY A 247 -3.67 30.01 -14.08
C GLY A 247 -4.81 29.60 -15.02
N TYR A 248 -5.35 28.38 -14.89
CA TYR A 248 -6.45 27.85 -15.71
C TYR A 248 -7.82 28.20 -15.10
N HIS A 249 -8.11 29.50 -14.95
CA HIS A 249 -9.28 29.99 -14.21
C HIS A 249 -10.61 29.59 -14.84
N PHE A 250 -10.70 29.59 -16.18
CA PHE A 250 -11.93 29.19 -16.87
C PHE A 250 -12.26 27.71 -16.61
N ASP A 251 -11.27 26.83 -16.72
CA ASP A 251 -11.42 25.40 -16.43
C ASP A 251 -11.79 25.19 -14.95
N ALA A 252 -11.17 25.94 -14.03
CA ALA A 252 -11.53 25.89 -12.62
C ALA A 252 -13.01 26.22 -12.38
N LEU A 253 -13.53 27.26 -13.05
CA LEU A 253 -14.95 27.64 -12.97
C LEU A 253 -15.88 26.57 -13.57
N GLU A 254 -15.49 25.91 -14.67
CA GLU A 254 -16.24 24.79 -15.22
C GLU A 254 -16.32 23.63 -14.23
N ILE A 255 -15.22 23.29 -13.57
CA ILE A 255 -15.16 22.22 -12.58
C ILE A 255 -16.00 22.55 -11.35
N ILE A 256 -16.00 23.80 -10.88
CA ILE A 256 -16.89 24.23 -9.80
C ILE A 256 -18.36 24.11 -10.21
N ARG A 257 -18.73 24.50 -11.44
CA ARG A 257 -20.11 24.34 -11.93
C ARG A 257 -20.56 22.87 -11.96
N LEU A 258 -19.66 21.94 -12.29
CA LEU A 258 -19.94 20.51 -12.21
C LEU A 258 -20.24 20.06 -10.77
N ALA A 259 -19.53 20.61 -9.78
CA ALA A 259 -19.77 20.32 -8.37
C ALA A 259 -21.08 20.94 -7.86
N GLU A 260 -21.38 22.20 -8.23
CA GLU A 260 -22.60 22.92 -7.87
C GLU A 260 -23.87 22.26 -8.47
N GLY A 261 -23.73 21.51 -9.57
CA GLY A 261 -24.84 20.84 -10.25
C GLY A 261 -25.49 19.67 -9.49
N ASP A 262 -24.87 19.14 -8.43
CA ASP A 262 -25.53 18.16 -7.56
C ASP A 262 -26.21 18.86 -6.37
N GLU A 263 -27.54 18.92 -6.41
CA GLU A 263 -28.35 19.60 -5.41
C GLU A 263 -28.22 19.00 -4.00
N ARG A 264 -27.76 17.75 -3.88
CA ARG A 264 -27.58 17.04 -2.60
C ARG A 264 -26.36 17.51 -1.82
N VAL A 265 -25.48 18.31 -2.43
CA VAL A 265 -24.27 18.83 -1.76
C VAL A 265 -24.67 19.74 -0.60
N ALA A 266 -24.16 19.43 0.59
CA ALA A 266 -24.45 20.11 1.83
C ALA A 266 -23.96 21.58 1.80
N PRO A 267 -24.64 22.49 2.53
CA PRO A 267 -24.28 23.91 2.56
C PRO A 267 -22.83 24.18 2.95
N GLY A 268 -22.27 23.39 3.88
CA GLY A 268 -20.87 23.52 4.29
C GLY A 268 -19.87 23.28 3.16
N VAL A 269 -20.14 22.29 2.29
CA VAL A 269 -19.29 22.00 1.14
C VAL A 269 -19.51 23.03 0.03
N ARG A 270 -20.75 23.53 -0.15
CA ARG A 270 -21.01 24.65 -1.07
C ARG A 270 -20.22 25.91 -0.72
N MET A 271 -20.04 26.19 0.58
CA MET A 271 -19.18 27.29 1.03
C MET A 271 -17.73 27.12 0.52
N VAL A 272 -17.19 25.90 0.58
CA VAL A 272 -15.86 25.60 0.03
C VAL A 272 -15.81 25.87 -1.47
N LEU A 273 -16.82 25.42 -2.23
CA LEU A 273 -16.92 25.66 -3.68
C LEU A 273 -16.92 27.16 -4.00
N HIS A 274 -17.71 27.96 -3.28
CA HIS A 274 -17.73 29.41 -3.44
C HIS A 274 -16.39 30.06 -3.07
N GLY A 275 -15.71 29.56 -2.05
CA GLY A 275 -14.37 30.02 -1.67
C GLY A 275 -13.29 29.75 -2.73
N VAL A 276 -13.40 28.66 -3.49
CA VAL A 276 -12.51 28.38 -4.63
C VAL A 276 -12.89 29.25 -5.83
N LYS A 277 -14.19 29.43 -6.09
CA LYS A 277 -14.73 30.29 -7.15
C LYS A 277 -14.33 31.76 -7.01
N GLY A 278 -14.30 32.28 -5.79
CA GLY A 278 -13.91 33.66 -5.49
C GLY A 278 -12.42 33.97 -5.66
N ARG A 279 -11.58 32.97 -5.95
CA ARG A 279 -10.14 33.15 -6.22
C ARG A 279 -9.82 33.44 -7.70
N ASP A 280 -10.81 33.84 -8.48
CA ASP A 280 -10.60 34.34 -9.85
C ASP A 280 -9.84 35.68 -9.79
N PRO A 281 -8.62 35.78 -10.35
CA PRO A 281 -7.86 37.03 -10.36
C PRO A 281 -8.49 38.12 -11.23
N ASN A 282 -9.52 37.82 -12.02
CA ASN A 282 -10.29 38.83 -12.77
C ASN A 282 -11.51 39.36 -11.99
N GLY A 283 -11.66 39.02 -10.70
CA GLY A 283 -12.71 39.50 -9.81
C GLY A 283 -12.44 40.84 -9.12
N SER A 284 -11.66 41.74 -9.72
CA SER A 284 -11.42 43.13 -9.28
C SER A 284 -11.26 44.05 -10.49
#